data_AF-C6H105-F1
#
_entry.id   AF-C6H105-F1
#
_cell.length_a   1.000
_cell.length_b   1.000
_cell.length_c   1.000
_cell.angle_alpha   90.00
_cell.angle_beta   90.00
_cell.angle_gamma   90.00
#
_symmetry.space_group_name_H-M   'P 1'
#
loop_
_entity.id
_entity.type
_entity.pdbx_description
1 polymer ?
#
loop_
_entity_poly.entity_id
_entity_poly.type
_entity_poly.pdbx_seq_one_letter_code
_entity_poly.pdbx_strand_id
1 'polypeptide(L)'
;NSVEWNMVSDYHTVWGYYQFKLALDIARDVEDLSPEAWLLQIANPVFELTTLIGRKTRVKVIGLCHGHLGYREIAGALGLDPEKVEFEAVGFNHVIWLTEFKHDGEDAYPLIDEWIEKKAEDYWKVWRQHQVNPFDVQMSPAAVDMYRTYGLFPVGDTVRGGTWKYHWSLET
;
A
#
# COMPACT_ATOMS: atom_id res chain seq x y z
N ASN A 1 -0.35 -18.54 11.58
CA ASN A 1 -0.14 -17.08 11.62
C ASN A 1 0.00 -16.56 10.20
N SER A 2 -1.11 -16.30 9.50
CA SER A 2 -1.08 -15.71 8.13
C SER A 2 -0.52 -14.29 8.13
N VAL A 3 -0.59 -13.59 9.27
CA VAL A 3 -0.05 -12.24 9.48
C VAL A 3 1.48 -12.18 9.55
N GLU A 4 2.18 -13.27 9.88
CA GLU A 4 3.65 -13.26 9.88
C GLU A 4 4.25 -13.35 8.47
N TRP A 5 3.50 -13.91 7.51
CA TRP A 5 3.95 -14.13 6.15
C TRP A 5 3.38 -13.13 5.15
N ASN A 6 2.37 -12.34 5.55
CA ASN A 6 1.89 -11.28 4.68
C ASN A 6 2.93 -10.18 4.51
N MET A 7 4.04 -10.15 5.27
CA MET A 7 5.14 -9.15 5.19
C MET A 7 4.68 -7.68 5.23
N VAL A 8 3.45 -7.43 5.65
CA VAL A 8 2.87 -6.07 5.74
C VAL A 8 3.12 -5.51 7.14
N SER A 9 3.18 -6.37 8.18
CA SER A 9 3.23 -5.91 9.57
C SER A 9 3.82 -6.90 10.58
N ASP A 10 4.51 -6.37 11.59
CA ASP A 10 5.15 -7.06 12.70
C ASP A 10 4.32 -7.02 14.02
N TYR A 11 3.07 -6.56 13.94
CA TYR A 11 2.20 -6.11 15.05
C TYR A 11 2.01 -7.07 16.24
N HIS A 12 2.20 -8.38 16.07
CA HIS A 12 1.83 -9.38 17.08
C HIS A 12 2.95 -10.33 17.46
N THR A 13 4.19 -10.04 17.07
CA THR A 13 5.33 -10.85 17.49
C THR A 13 5.87 -10.35 18.83
N VAL A 14 6.52 -11.24 19.59
CA VAL A 14 7.27 -10.88 20.82
C VAL A 14 8.29 -9.76 20.56
N TRP A 15 8.67 -9.57 19.30
CA TRP A 15 9.62 -8.55 18.84
C TRP A 15 9.01 -7.16 18.63
N GLY A 16 7.68 -7.07 18.45
CA GLY A 16 7.00 -5.79 18.18
C GLY A 16 7.26 -4.74 19.26
N TYR A 17 7.27 -5.12 20.55
CA TYR A 17 7.60 -4.18 21.63
C TYR A 17 8.99 -3.54 21.46
N TYR A 18 9.99 -4.33 21.10
CA TYR A 18 11.37 -3.85 20.96
C TYR A 18 11.52 -2.89 19.78
N GLN A 19 10.77 -3.11 18.69
CA GLN A 19 10.73 -2.19 17.55
C GLN A 19 10.19 -0.82 17.95
N PHE A 20 9.06 -0.79 18.68
CA PHE A 20 8.44 0.45 19.15
C PHE A 20 9.33 1.17 20.16
N LYS A 21 9.97 0.42 21.06
CA LYS A 21 10.93 0.95 22.02
C LYS A 21 12.12 1.59 21.30
N LEU A 22 12.73 0.88 20.36
CA LEU A 22 13.88 1.38 19.60
C LEU A 22 13.55 2.68 18.85
N ALA A 23 12.42 2.71 18.14
CA ALA A 23 11.99 3.90 17.41
C ALA A 23 11.80 5.12 18.33
N LEU A 24 11.24 4.91 19.53
CA LEU A 24 11.05 5.99 20.49
C LEU A 24 12.36 6.44 21.15
N ASP A 25 13.28 5.51 21.43
CA ASP A 25 14.60 5.83 21.97
C ASP A 25 15.42 6.64 20.94
N ILE A 26 15.39 6.26 19.65
CA ILE A 26 16.00 7.04 18.56
C ILE A 26 15.37 8.43 18.47
N ALA A 27 14.04 8.54 18.55
CA ALA A 27 13.38 9.84 18.49
C ALA A 27 13.77 10.75 19.66
N ARG A 28 13.98 10.21 20.87
CA ARG A 28 14.49 10.99 22.01
C ARG A 28 15.93 11.44 21.79
N ASP A 29 16.78 10.59 21.24
CA ASP A 29 18.15 10.98 20.89
C ASP A 29 18.14 12.13 19.85
N VAL A 30 17.25 12.08 18.85
CA VAL A 30 17.08 13.18 17.88
C VAL A 30 16.57 14.45 18.56
N GLU A 31 15.59 14.35 19.47
CA GLU A 31 15.05 15.49 20.22
C GLU A 31 16.13 16.18 21.06
N ASP A 32 17.04 15.43 21.67
CA ASP A 32 18.11 15.95 22.52
C ASP A 32 19.32 16.45 21.73
N LEU A 33 19.76 15.70 20.71
CA LEU A 33 21.02 15.94 20.01
C LEU A 33 20.86 16.75 18.72
N SER A 34 19.68 16.75 18.11
CA SER A 34 19.43 17.35 16.80
C SER A 34 17.96 17.80 16.66
N PRO A 35 17.47 18.70 17.53
CA PRO A 35 16.04 19.05 17.62
C PRO A 35 15.46 19.62 16.32
N GLU A 36 16.30 20.17 15.44
CA GLU A 36 15.90 20.72 14.15
C GLU A 36 15.97 19.74 12.98
N ALA A 37 16.39 18.49 13.20
CA ALA A 37 16.41 17.48 12.14
C ALA A 37 14.99 16.96 11.82
N TRP A 38 14.85 16.43 10.61
CA TRP A 38 13.73 15.58 10.24
C TRP A 38 14.09 14.11 10.46
N LEU A 39 13.21 13.34 11.09
CA LEU A 39 13.30 11.89 11.19
C LEU A 39 12.46 11.26 10.09
N LEU A 40 13.12 10.54 9.18
CA LEU A 40 12.48 9.80 8.10
C LEU A 40 12.20 8.36 8.57
N GLN A 41 10.94 8.03 8.85
CA GLN A 41 10.53 6.70 9.30
C GLN A 41 10.17 5.81 8.10
N ILE A 42 11.08 4.90 7.76
CA ILE A 42 10.90 3.93 6.65
C ILE A 42 10.62 2.53 7.17
N ALA A 43 11.14 2.20 8.36
CA ALA A 43 10.94 0.87 8.94
C ALA A 43 9.47 0.67 9.34
N ASN A 44 8.95 -0.53 9.08
CA ASN A 44 7.61 -0.89 9.52
C ASN A 44 7.58 -1.11 11.05
N PRO A 45 6.42 -0.87 11.68
CA PRO A 45 5.16 -0.43 11.06
C PRO A 45 5.08 1.10 10.93
N VAL A 46 5.15 1.62 9.70
CA VAL A 46 5.34 3.07 9.45
C VAL A 46 4.22 3.91 10.06
N PHE A 47 2.96 3.49 9.89
CA PHE A 47 1.82 4.25 10.41
C PHE A 47 1.88 4.40 11.93
N GLU A 48 2.07 3.29 12.64
CA GLU A 48 2.10 3.26 14.10
C GLU A 48 3.34 3.95 14.66
N LEU A 49 4.53 3.71 14.09
CA LEU A 49 5.77 4.32 14.56
C LEU A 49 5.77 5.83 14.32
N THR A 50 5.38 6.30 13.14
CA THR A 50 5.25 7.74 12.86
C THR A 50 4.22 8.38 13.77
N THR A 51 3.08 7.71 14.00
CA THR A 51 2.05 8.18 14.95
C THR A 51 2.57 8.24 16.38
N LEU A 52 3.31 7.22 16.83
CA LEU A 52 3.88 7.16 18.17
C LEU A 52 4.88 8.30 18.39
N ILE A 53 5.85 8.43 17.47
CA ILE A 53 6.91 9.44 17.55
C ILE A 53 6.29 10.84 17.58
N GLY A 54 5.39 11.14 16.63
CA GLY A 54 4.74 12.45 16.52
C GLY A 54 3.85 12.80 17.72
N ARG A 55 3.34 11.81 18.46
CA ARG A 55 2.54 12.03 19.69
C ARG A 55 3.37 12.09 20.97
N LYS A 56 4.57 11.52 20.99
CA LYS A 56 5.36 11.32 22.21
C LYS A 56 6.64 12.14 22.29
N THR A 57 7.02 12.80 21.21
CA THR A 57 8.23 13.62 21.11
C THR A 57 7.92 14.91 20.34
N ARG A 58 8.85 15.86 20.32
CA ARG A 58 8.80 17.08 19.50
C ARG A 58 9.53 16.95 18.17
N VAL A 59 10.01 15.75 17.83
CA VAL A 59 10.74 15.50 16.58
C VAL A 59 9.85 15.74 15.36
N LYS A 60 10.40 16.42 14.36
CA LYS A 60 9.79 16.56 13.03
C LYS A 60 9.89 15.21 12.32
N VAL A 61 8.82 14.44 12.28
CA VAL A 61 8.80 13.08 11.71
C VAL A 61 7.94 13.01 10.45
N ILE A 62 8.41 12.28 9.45
CA ILE A 62 7.63 11.89 8.27
C ILE A 62 7.81 10.39 8.00
N GLY A 63 6.70 9.69 7.81
CA GLY A 63 6.69 8.29 7.41
C GLY A 63 6.71 8.16 5.89
N LEU A 64 7.55 7.28 5.35
CA LEU A 64 7.68 7.08 3.90
C LEU A 64 7.46 5.61 3.54
N CYS A 65 6.61 5.39 2.53
CA CYS A 65 6.38 4.09 1.90
C CYS A 65 6.16 4.27 0.40
N HIS A 66 6.38 3.20 -0.36
CA HIS A 66 6.37 3.17 -1.81
C HIS A 66 5.10 2.54 -2.40
N GLY A 67 4.14 2.10 -1.56
CA GLY A 67 2.92 1.44 -2.01
C GLY A 67 2.07 2.24 -3.00
N HIS A 68 2.19 3.58 -3.02
CA HIS A 68 1.53 4.42 -4.01
C HIS A 68 1.93 4.10 -5.46
N LEU A 69 3.12 3.54 -5.70
CA LEU A 69 3.61 3.17 -7.04
C LEU A 69 2.74 2.13 -7.76
N GLY A 70 1.82 1.47 -7.06
CA GLY A 70 0.83 0.58 -7.66
C GLY A 70 -0.01 1.24 -8.77
N TYR A 71 -0.14 2.59 -8.77
CA TYR A 71 -0.79 3.31 -9.88
C TYR A 71 -0.16 3.00 -11.26
N ARG A 72 1.14 2.70 -11.30
CA ARG A 72 1.86 2.36 -12.55
C ARG A 72 1.43 1.01 -13.10
N GLU A 73 1.16 0.04 -12.23
CA GLU A 73 0.65 -1.27 -12.62
C GLU A 73 -0.79 -1.16 -13.11
N ILE A 74 -1.61 -0.30 -12.49
CA ILE A 74 -2.96 0.02 -12.98
C ILE A 74 -2.87 0.62 -14.38
N ALA A 75 -2.08 1.68 -14.57
CA ALA A 75 -1.87 2.33 -15.87
C ALA A 75 -1.38 1.34 -16.94
N GLY A 76 -0.39 0.52 -16.61
CA GLY A 76 0.15 -0.49 -17.52
C GLY A 76 -0.87 -1.54 -17.95
N ALA A 77 -1.72 -2.03 -17.03
CA ALA A 77 -2.78 -2.98 -17.35
C ALA A 77 -3.87 -2.38 -18.26
N LEU A 78 -4.10 -1.07 -18.15
CA LEU A 78 -5.02 -0.32 -19.00
C LEU A 78 -4.40 0.09 -20.36
N GLY A 79 -3.08 -0.09 -20.53
CA GLY A 79 -2.35 0.33 -21.73
C GLY A 79 -2.11 1.84 -21.80
N LEU A 80 -2.14 2.51 -20.64
CA LEU A 80 -1.89 3.94 -20.50
C LEU A 80 -0.40 4.20 -20.31
N ASP A 81 0.06 5.38 -20.74
CA ASP A 81 1.42 5.83 -20.47
C ASP A 81 1.51 6.37 -19.02
N PRO A 82 2.28 5.73 -18.11
CA PRO A 82 2.36 6.17 -16.72
C PRO A 82 2.89 7.60 -16.52
N GLU A 83 3.62 8.15 -17.50
CA GLU A 83 4.15 9.52 -17.44
C GLU A 83 3.08 10.58 -17.76
N LYS A 84 1.95 10.16 -18.34
CA LYS A 84 0.78 11.00 -18.63
C LYS A 84 -0.34 10.84 -17.60
N VAL A 85 -0.10 10.05 -16.56
CA VAL A 85 -1.05 9.81 -15.48
C VAL A 85 -0.88 10.85 -14.39
N GLU A 86 -2.00 11.48 -14.03
CA GLU A 86 -2.13 12.24 -12.79
C GLU A 86 -2.98 11.40 -11.83
N PHE A 87 -2.53 11.23 -10.59
CA PHE A 87 -3.26 10.43 -9.62
C PHE A 87 -3.19 11.01 -8.21
N GLU A 88 -4.21 10.73 -7.42
CA GLU A 88 -4.24 10.95 -5.99
C GLU A 88 -4.56 9.63 -5.29
N ALA A 89 -3.82 9.30 -4.23
CA ALA A 89 -4.11 8.16 -3.39
C ALA A 89 -4.12 8.57 -1.91
N VAL A 90 -5.25 8.36 -1.23
CA VAL A 90 -5.49 8.85 0.13
C VAL A 90 -5.81 7.69 1.07
N GLY A 91 -5.26 7.76 2.29
CA GLY A 91 -5.54 6.80 3.35
C GLY A 91 -4.42 6.72 4.38
N PHE A 92 -4.21 5.52 4.93
CA PHE A 92 -3.13 5.22 5.88
C PHE A 92 -2.02 4.42 5.19
N ASN A 93 -0.87 4.26 5.84
CA ASN A 93 0.20 3.39 5.32
C ASN A 93 -0.35 1.98 5.06
N HIS A 94 -0.10 1.44 3.87
CA HIS A 94 -0.63 0.16 3.36
C HIS A 94 -2.17 0.08 3.31
N VAL A 95 -2.89 1.21 3.40
CA VAL A 95 -4.35 1.30 3.26
C VAL A 95 -4.69 2.61 2.56
N ILE A 96 -4.34 2.70 1.27
CA ILE A 96 -4.59 3.86 0.41
C ILE A 96 -5.50 3.50 -0.76
N TRP A 97 -6.35 4.44 -1.13
CA TRP A 97 -7.34 4.30 -2.19
C TRP A 97 -7.12 5.37 -3.25
N LEU A 98 -7.22 5.00 -4.51
CA LEU A 98 -7.07 5.89 -5.65
C LEU A 98 -8.27 6.85 -5.68
N THR A 99 -8.12 8.09 -5.21
CA THR A 99 -9.22 9.06 -5.15
C THR A 99 -9.36 9.87 -6.43
N GLU A 100 -8.26 10.04 -7.16
CA GLU A 100 -8.22 10.67 -8.48
C GLU A 100 -7.34 9.85 -9.41
N PHE A 101 -7.79 9.65 -10.65
CA PHE A 101 -7.04 8.95 -11.68
C PHE A 101 -7.36 9.53 -13.05
N LYS A 102 -6.40 10.25 -13.63
CA LYS A 102 -6.51 10.90 -14.93
C LYS A 102 -5.40 10.46 -15.85
N HIS A 103 -5.67 10.49 -17.15
CA HIS A 103 -4.67 10.30 -18.18
C HIS A 103 -4.85 11.35 -19.27
N ASP A 104 -3.79 12.11 -19.59
CA ASP A 104 -3.85 13.27 -20.49
C ASP A 104 -4.95 14.28 -20.09
N GLY A 105 -5.16 14.48 -18.79
CA GLY A 105 -6.13 15.42 -18.23
C GLY A 105 -7.58 14.92 -18.14
N GLU A 106 -7.89 13.75 -18.71
CA GLU A 106 -9.24 13.17 -18.71
C GLU A 106 -9.39 12.08 -17.64
N ASP A 107 -10.59 11.92 -17.10
CA ASP A 107 -10.88 10.88 -16.10
C ASP A 107 -10.67 9.47 -16.69
N ALA A 108 -9.77 8.71 -16.07
CA ALA A 108 -9.39 7.38 -16.50
C ALA A 108 -10.05 6.27 -15.67
N TYR A 109 -10.83 6.60 -14.64
CA TYR A 109 -11.57 5.60 -13.86
C TYR A 109 -12.49 4.69 -14.69
N PRO A 110 -13.27 5.21 -15.67
CA PRO A 110 -14.10 4.37 -16.53
C PRO A 110 -13.34 3.27 -17.30
N LEU A 111 -12.02 3.46 -17.52
CA LEU A 111 -11.18 2.46 -18.17
C LEU A 111 -10.90 1.26 -17.26
N ILE A 112 -10.92 1.45 -15.94
CA ILE A 112 -10.85 0.35 -14.97
C ILE A 112 -12.09 -0.52 -15.11
N ASP A 113 -13.29 0.08 -15.17
CA ASP A 113 -14.54 -0.66 -15.37
C ASP A 113 -14.54 -1.43 -16.70
N GLU A 114 -14.12 -0.78 -17.79
CA GLU A 114 -14.01 -1.43 -19.10
C GLU A 114 -13.02 -2.61 -19.07
N TRP A 115 -11.88 -2.44 -18.41
CA TRP A 115 -10.90 -3.53 -18.26
C TRP A 115 -11.46 -4.69 -17.44
N ILE A 116 -12.19 -4.40 -16.36
CA ILE A 116 -12.86 -5.42 -15.53
C ILE A 116 -13.86 -6.22 -16.37
N GLU A 117 -14.68 -5.54 -17.18
CA GLU A 117 -15.71 -6.19 -17.99
C GLU A 117 -15.11 -7.01 -19.14
N LYS A 118 -14.10 -6.49 -19.83
CA LYS A 118 -13.65 -7.03 -21.11
C LYS A 118 -12.37 -7.86 -21.05
N LYS A 119 -11.52 -7.66 -20.03
CA LYS A 119 -10.13 -8.18 -20.03
C LYS A 119 -9.75 -8.95 -18.77
N ALA A 120 -10.37 -8.65 -17.62
CA ALA A 120 -9.94 -9.21 -16.34
C ALA A 120 -9.96 -10.75 -16.29
N GLU A 121 -11.00 -11.40 -16.81
CA GLU A 121 -11.07 -12.86 -16.81
C GLU A 121 -9.94 -13.52 -17.61
N ASP A 122 -9.64 -12.99 -18.79
CA ASP A 122 -8.56 -13.51 -19.64
C ASP A 122 -7.18 -13.21 -19.04
N TYR A 123 -7.01 -12.02 -18.45
CA TYR A 123 -5.82 -11.66 -17.68
C TYR A 123 -5.58 -12.66 -16.54
N TRP A 124 -6.59 -12.95 -15.71
CA TRP A 124 -6.45 -13.86 -14.56
C TRP A 124 -6.19 -15.33 -14.94
N LYS A 125 -6.65 -15.80 -16.10
CA LYS A 125 -6.37 -17.18 -16.58
C LYS A 125 -4.88 -17.46 -16.73
N VAL A 126 -4.11 -16.46 -17.12
CA VAL A 126 -2.66 -16.57 -17.37
C VAL A 126 -1.81 -15.82 -16.35
N TRP A 127 -2.42 -15.03 -15.47
CA TRP A 127 -1.73 -14.15 -14.54
C TRP A 127 -0.65 -14.86 -13.71
N ARG A 128 -0.95 -16.00 -13.08
CA ARG A 128 0.05 -16.77 -12.32
C ARG A 128 1.25 -17.26 -13.14
N GLN A 129 1.10 -17.40 -14.46
CA GLN A 129 2.18 -17.81 -15.36
C GLN A 129 3.10 -16.63 -15.73
N HIS A 130 2.57 -15.41 -15.66
CA HIS A 130 3.28 -14.18 -16.01
C HIS A 130 3.63 -13.31 -14.81
N GLN A 131 3.27 -13.74 -13.59
CA GLN A 131 3.65 -13.05 -12.36
C GLN A 131 5.17 -12.89 -12.30
N VAL A 132 5.59 -11.63 -12.21
CA VAL A 132 7.02 -11.29 -12.16
C VAL A 132 7.61 -11.53 -10.76
N ASN A 133 6.78 -11.45 -9.72
CA ASN A 133 7.15 -11.67 -8.32
C ASN A 133 5.87 -11.92 -7.48
N PRO A 134 5.97 -12.41 -6.23
CA PRO A 134 4.79 -12.71 -5.40
C PRO A 134 4.00 -11.48 -4.93
N PHE A 135 4.47 -10.25 -5.23
CA PHE A 135 3.81 -8.98 -4.91
C PHE A 135 3.09 -8.37 -6.12
N ASP A 136 3.12 -9.02 -7.29
CA ASP A 136 2.26 -8.67 -8.43
C ASP A 136 0.81 -9.05 -8.08
N VAL A 137 0.13 -8.10 -7.42
CA VAL A 137 -1.24 -8.24 -6.88
C VAL A 137 -2.15 -7.07 -7.22
N GLN A 138 -1.65 -5.99 -7.83
CA GLN A 138 -2.40 -4.75 -8.02
C GLN A 138 -3.69 -4.94 -8.84
N MET A 139 -3.64 -5.80 -9.87
CA MET A 139 -4.78 -6.10 -10.75
C MET A 139 -5.42 -7.47 -10.44
N SER A 140 -5.27 -7.94 -9.20
CA SER A 140 -5.80 -9.24 -8.76
C SER A 140 -7.34 -9.26 -8.64
N PRO A 141 -7.95 -10.47 -8.56
CA PRO A 141 -9.37 -10.59 -8.23
C PRO A 141 -9.73 -9.94 -6.88
N ALA A 142 -8.82 -9.97 -5.90
CA ALA A 142 -9.03 -9.33 -4.60
C ALA A 142 -9.10 -7.80 -4.73
N ALA A 143 -8.21 -7.19 -5.53
CA ALA A 143 -8.23 -5.75 -5.78
C ALA A 143 -9.55 -5.31 -6.45
N VAL A 144 -10.02 -6.07 -7.44
CA VAL A 144 -11.30 -5.79 -8.13
C VAL A 144 -12.50 -5.98 -7.20
N ASP A 145 -12.50 -7.01 -6.34
CA ASP A 145 -13.59 -7.21 -5.38
C ASP A 145 -13.62 -6.09 -4.32
N MET A 146 -12.45 -5.64 -3.85
CA MET A 146 -12.34 -4.46 -2.99
C MET A 146 -12.87 -3.21 -3.71
N TYR A 147 -12.47 -2.98 -4.96
CA TYR A 147 -13.00 -1.86 -5.75
C TYR A 147 -14.53 -1.88 -5.85
N ARG A 148 -15.13 -3.02 -6.21
CA ARG A 148 -16.58 -3.18 -6.28
C ARG A 148 -17.28 -2.95 -4.94
N THR A 149 -16.60 -3.26 -3.83
CA THR A 149 -17.15 -3.13 -2.48
C THR A 149 -17.06 -1.68 -1.97
N TYR A 150 -15.93 -1.01 -2.20
CA TYR A 150 -15.61 0.29 -1.59
C TYR A 150 -15.75 1.49 -2.54
N GLY A 151 -15.90 1.25 -3.85
CA GLY A 151 -16.11 2.28 -4.87
C GLY A 151 -14.84 3.00 -5.33
N LEU A 152 -13.69 2.75 -4.71
CA LEU A 152 -12.37 3.27 -5.11
C LEU A 152 -11.39 2.11 -5.27
N PHE A 153 -10.46 2.22 -6.21
CA PHE A 153 -9.50 1.14 -6.45
C PHE A 153 -8.42 1.14 -5.36
N PRO A 154 -8.12 0.00 -4.71
CA PRO A 154 -7.05 -0.08 -3.73
C PRO A 154 -5.68 0.02 -4.40
N VAL A 155 -4.70 0.71 -3.80
CA VAL A 155 -3.36 0.89 -4.40
C VAL A 155 -2.28 0.21 -3.59
N GLY A 156 -1.40 -0.54 -4.27
CA GLY A 156 -0.24 -1.24 -3.75
C GLY A 156 -0.58 -2.23 -2.64
N ASP A 157 0.12 -2.10 -1.51
CA ASP A 157 -0.02 -2.99 -0.35
C ASP A 157 -1.43 -3.01 0.25
N THR A 158 -2.28 -2.05 -0.10
CA THR A 158 -3.71 -2.05 0.28
C THR A 158 -4.41 -3.33 -0.14
N VAL A 159 -4.05 -3.89 -1.31
CA VAL A 159 -4.62 -5.14 -1.80
C VAL A 159 -4.28 -6.32 -0.87
N ARG A 160 -3.11 -6.30 -0.23
CA ARG A 160 -2.65 -7.32 0.73
C ARG A 160 -3.23 -7.11 2.12
N GLY A 161 -3.72 -5.90 2.41
CA GLY A 161 -4.39 -5.52 3.66
C GLY A 161 -5.89 -5.83 3.68
N GLY A 162 -6.37 -6.68 2.76
CA GLY A 162 -7.77 -7.08 2.66
C GLY A 162 -8.26 -7.92 3.85
N THR A 163 -9.56 -8.20 3.87
CA THR A 163 -10.16 -9.04 4.92
C THR A 163 -9.80 -10.52 4.77
N TRP A 164 -10.16 -11.35 5.76
CA TRP A 164 -10.00 -12.80 5.70
C TRP A 164 -10.66 -13.49 4.50
N LYS A 165 -11.58 -12.80 3.79
CA LYS A 165 -12.17 -13.29 2.53
C LYS A 165 -11.11 -13.81 1.56
N TYR A 166 -9.92 -13.20 1.53
CA TYR A 166 -8.84 -13.54 0.60
C TYR A 166 -7.67 -14.31 1.25
N HIS A 167 -7.73 -14.57 2.57
CA HIS A 167 -6.57 -15.04 3.34
C HIS A 167 -6.92 -16.18 4.32
N TRP A 168 -8.06 -16.84 4.11
CA TRP A 168 -8.55 -17.88 5.01
C TRP A 168 -7.78 -19.21 4.88
N SER A 169 -7.06 -19.42 3.77
CA SER A 169 -6.21 -20.59 3.55
C SER A 169 -4.91 -20.21 2.82
N LEU A 170 -3.95 -21.14 2.72
CA LEU A 170 -2.72 -20.95 1.93
C LEU A 170 -2.93 -21.16 0.41
N GLU A 171 -4.08 -21.71 0.01
CA GLU A 171 -4.39 -21.95 -1.41
C GLU A 171 -4.93 -20.68 -2.11
N THR A 172 -5.47 -19.77 -1.30
CA THR A 172 -6.11 -18.49 -1.67
C THR A 172 -5.23 -17.32 -1.28
#